data_AF-A0A7W7VHZ7-F1
#
_entry.id   AF-A0A7W7VHZ7-F1
#
_cell.length_a   1.000
_cell.length_b   1.000
_cell.length_c   1.000
_cell.angle_alpha   90.00
_cell.angle_beta   90.00
_cell.angle_gamma   90.00
#
_symmetry.space_group_name_H-M   'P 1'
#
loop_
_entity.id
_entity.type
_entity.pdbx_description
1 polymer ?
#
loop_
_entity_poly.entity_id
_entity_poly.type
_entity_poly.pdbx_seq_one_letter_code
_entity_poly.pdbx_strand_id
1 'polypeptide(L)'
;MLGKGKLAVVSVLVFVLSGCGEDSLPAAADGADLGACADGTCEVLVETGDVLDLPGLGRVEVAIEEDMLEVASRSDDGQGNSSELSAAGAAGKQLVLNSQEFTVVAVLGGQGVLRVGS
;
A
#
# COMPACT_ATOMS: atom_id res chain seq x y z
N MET A 1 -36.13 51.10 -5.92
CA MET A 1 -36.91 49.92 -6.36
C MET A 1 -36.31 49.48 -7.70
N LEU A 2 -35.26 48.65 -7.71
CA LEU A 2 -35.26 47.18 -7.66
C LEU A 2 -35.53 46.50 -9.02
N GLY A 3 -34.47 45.91 -9.60
CA GLY A 3 -34.51 44.85 -10.64
C GLY A 3 -34.37 45.34 -12.09
N LYS A 4 -33.72 44.67 -13.04
CA LYS A 4 -33.12 43.32 -13.22
C LYS A 4 -32.12 43.51 -14.40
N GLY A 5 -30.87 43.05 -14.41
CA GLY A 5 -30.46 41.65 -14.36
C GLY A 5 -30.23 41.10 -15.78
N LYS A 6 -28.95 40.95 -16.19
CA LYS A 6 -28.39 39.77 -16.89
C LYS A 6 -26.92 40.01 -17.23
N LEU A 7 -26.09 39.57 -16.29
CA LEU A 7 -24.65 39.49 -16.36
C LEU A 7 -24.25 38.24 -17.17
N ALA A 8 -23.25 38.42 -18.02
CA ALA A 8 -22.25 37.47 -18.51
C ALA A 8 -22.70 36.07 -18.97
N VAL A 9 -22.55 35.84 -20.28
CA VAL A 9 -22.31 34.52 -20.87
C VAL A 9 -21.04 33.95 -20.23
N VAL A 10 -21.20 33.03 -19.28
CA VAL A 10 -20.10 32.20 -18.77
C VAL A 10 -19.82 31.15 -19.85
N SER A 11 -18.77 31.42 -20.63
CA SER A 11 -18.20 30.43 -21.54
C SER A 11 -17.60 29.32 -20.68
N VAL A 12 -18.33 28.22 -20.51
CA VAL A 12 -17.81 27.01 -19.88
C VAL A 12 -16.84 26.39 -20.88
N LEU A 13 -15.58 26.78 -20.76
CA LEU A 13 -14.48 26.10 -21.40
C LEU A 13 -14.28 24.78 -20.63
N VAL A 14 -14.98 23.74 -21.09
CA VAL A 14 -14.75 22.36 -20.64
C VAL A 14 -13.37 21.97 -21.18
N PHE A 15 -12.32 22.28 -20.43
CA PHE A 15 -11.06 21.57 -20.57
C PHE A 15 -11.30 20.17 -20.00
N VAL A 16 -11.66 19.25 -20.90
CA VAL A 16 -11.46 17.82 -20.68
C VAL A 16 -9.94 17.65 -20.60
N LEU A 17 -9.38 17.75 -19.39
CA LEU A 17 -8.08 17.18 -19.10
C LEU A 17 -8.27 15.68 -19.29
N SER A 18 -7.95 15.21 -20.50
CA SER A 18 -7.56 13.83 -20.72
C SER A 18 -6.39 13.61 -19.79
N GLY A 19 -6.65 13.03 -18.62
CA GLY A 19 -5.60 12.47 -17.79
C GLY A 19 -4.86 11.48 -18.66
N CYS A 20 -3.66 11.86 -19.10
CA CYS A 20 -2.61 10.90 -19.39
C CYS A 20 -2.58 9.97 -18.18
N GLY A 21 -2.75 8.66 -18.37
CA GLY A 21 -2.75 7.70 -17.28
C GLY A 21 -1.53 7.93 -16.40
N GLU A 22 -1.78 8.59 -15.26
CA GLU A 22 -0.82 8.69 -14.18
C GLU A 22 -0.73 7.26 -13.68
N ASP A 23 0.42 6.64 -13.91
CA ASP A 23 0.80 5.41 -13.22
C ASP A 23 0.68 5.76 -11.74
N SER A 24 -0.43 5.37 -11.12
CA SER A 24 -0.77 5.71 -9.75
C SER A 24 -1.13 4.41 -9.05
N LEU A 25 -0.69 4.31 -7.80
CA LEU A 25 -1.01 3.16 -6.98
C LEU A 25 -2.53 3.06 -6.80
N PRO A 26 -3.08 1.84 -6.74
CA PRO A 26 -4.48 1.64 -6.42
C PRO A 26 -4.79 2.20 -5.02
N ALA A 27 -6.04 2.58 -4.80
CA ALA A 27 -6.48 3.06 -3.49
C ALA A 27 -6.36 1.94 -2.45
N ALA A 28 -5.64 2.21 -1.37
CA ALA A 28 -5.34 1.26 -0.30
C ALA A 28 -5.44 1.95 1.07
N ALA A 29 -5.64 1.15 2.13
CA ALA A 29 -5.60 1.64 3.50
C ALA A 29 -4.16 1.94 3.94
N ASP A 30 -3.97 2.62 5.07
CA ASP A 30 -2.64 2.83 5.64
C ASP A 30 -2.11 1.52 6.24
N GLY A 31 -0.93 1.06 5.81
CA GLY A 31 -0.28 -0.15 6.32
C GLY A 31 0.10 -0.07 7.81
N ALA A 32 0.24 1.14 8.36
CA ALA A 32 0.44 1.32 9.79
C ALA A 32 -0.85 1.13 10.62
N ASP A 33 -2.03 1.18 9.98
CA ASP A 33 -3.34 0.95 10.62
C ASP A 33 -4.03 -0.28 10.02
N LEU A 34 -3.49 -1.44 10.37
CA LEU A 34 -4.09 -2.74 10.01
C LEU A 34 -5.44 -2.99 10.72
N GLY A 35 -5.86 -2.12 11.63
CA GLY A 35 -7.21 -2.13 12.21
C GLY A 35 -8.28 -1.90 11.15
N ALA A 36 -7.95 -1.18 10.07
CA ALA A 36 -8.80 -1.03 8.88
C ALA A 36 -8.96 -2.33 8.08
N CYS A 37 -8.17 -3.37 8.39
CA CYS A 37 -8.00 -4.59 7.62
C CYS A 37 -8.40 -5.85 8.39
N ALA A 38 -9.30 -5.73 9.36
CA ALA A 38 -9.66 -6.79 10.29
C ALA A 38 -10.23 -8.07 9.62
N ASP A 39 -10.71 -7.98 8.38
CA ASP A 39 -11.22 -9.10 7.58
C ASP A 39 -10.13 -9.83 6.76
N GLY A 40 -8.89 -9.33 6.74
CA GLY A 40 -7.77 -10.01 6.08
C GLY A 40 -7.87 -10.03 4.54
N THR A 41 -8.65 -9.14 3.94
CA THR A 41 -8.73 -9.01 2.48
C THR A 41 -8.32 -7.63 1.97
N CYS A 42 -7.95 -6.73 2.89
CA CYS A 42 -7.63 -5.35 2.56
C CYS A 42 -6.28 -5.23 1.81
N GLU A 43 -6.19 -4.18 1.02
CA GLU A 43 -4.94 -3.70 0.44
C GLU A 43 -4.43 -2.53 1.28
N VAL A 44 -3.14 -2.54 1.61
CA VAL A 44 -2.46 -1.49 2.36
C VAL A 44 -1.36 -0.84 1.54
N LEU A 45 -1.24 0.48 1.64
CA LEU A 45 -0.12 1.26 1.14
C LEU A 45 1.03 1.15 2.15
N VAL A 46 2.22 0.85 1.64
CA VAL A 46 3.45 0.72 2.43
C VAL A 46 4.63 1.37 1.72
N GLU A 47 5.61 1.78 2.50
CA GLU A 47 6.88 2.36 2.07
C GLU A 47 8.06 1.65 2.75
N THR A 48 9.27 1.84 2.21
CA THR A 48 10.49 1.33 2.86
C THR A 48 10.61 1.87 4.29
N GLY A 49 10.80 0.96 5.25
CA GLY A 49 10.93 1.27 6.67
C GLY A 49 9.62 1.18 7.45
N ASP A 50 8.48 0.96 6.77
CA ASP A 50 7.23 0.67 7.45
C ASP A 50 7.31 -0.65 8.21
N VAL A 51 6.59 -0.70 9.32
CA VAL A 51 6.48 -1.90 10.16
C VAL A 51 5.02 -2.27 10.32
N LEU A 52 4.68 -3.45 9.83
CA LEU A 52 3.36 -4.06 9.93
C LEU A 52 3.32 -4.94 11.18
N ASP A 53 2.43 -4.63 12.12
CA ASP A 53 2.21 -5.46 13.32
C ASP A 53 1.11 -6.50 13.04
N LEU A 54 1.53 -7.71 12.65
CA LEU A 54 0.63 -8.78 12.21
C LEU A 54 0.42 -9.85 13.29
N PRO A 55 -0.84 -10.29 13.51
CA PRO A 55 -1.10 -11.38 14.44
C PRO A 55 -0.42 -12.67 13.96
N GLY A 56 0.44 -13.25 14.80
CA GLY A 56 1.13 -14.51 14.51
C GLY A 56 2.51 -14.38 13.85
N LEU A 57 2.80 -13.24 13.20
CA LEU A 57 4.15 -12.91 12.70
C LEU A 57 4.89 -11.89 13.56
N GLY A 58 4.16 -11.09 14.35
CA GLY A 58 4.73 -9.97 15.07
C GLY A 58 5.09 -8.83 14.10
N ARG A 59 6.24 -8.21 14.33
CA ARG A 59 6.71 -7.06 13.54
C ARG A 59 7.25 -7.56 12.19
N VAL A 60 6.69 -7.04 11.11
CA VAL A 60 7.14 -7.29 9.75
C VAL A 60 7.59 -5.98 9.13
N GLU A 61 8.87 -5.90 8.79
CA GLU A 61 9.49 -4.74 8.16
C GLU A 61 9.28 -4.79 6.64
N VAL A 62 9.03 -3.63 6.03
CA VAL A 62 8.88 -3.47 4.58
C VAL A 62 10.12 -2.81 4.00
N ALA A 63 10.61 -3.35 2.89
CA ALA A 63 11.63 -2.70 2.06
C ALA A 63 11.22 -2.74 0.59
N ILE A 64 11.43 -1.63 -0.11
CA ILE A 64 11.13 -1.50 -1.54
C ILE A 64 12.38 -1.03 -2.26
N GLU A 65 12.86 -1.85 -3.19
CA GLU A 65 14.05 -1.61 -4.00
C GLU A 65 13.81 -2.11 -5.43
N GLU A 66 14.17 -1.30 -6.43
CA GLU A 66 14.07 -1.67 -7.86
C GLU A 66 12.73 -2.33 -8.26
N ASP A 67 11.61 -1.73 -7.83
CA ASP A 67 10.24 -2.20 -8.07
C ASP A 67 9.91 -3.58 -7.45
N MET A 68 10.76 -4.08 -6.55
CA MET A 68 10.50 -5.23 -5.70
C MET A 68 10.10 -4.79 -4.31
N LEU A 69 9.11 -5.45 -3.75
CA LEU A 69 8.70 -5.31 -2.37
C LEU A 69 9.16 -6.54 -1.59
N GLU A 70 9.91 -6.31 -0.52
CA GLU A 70 10.30 -7.29 0.48
C GLU A 70 9.53 -7.09 1.78
N VAL A 71 9.11 -8.19 2.38
CA VAL A 71 8.61 -8.26 3.75
C VAL A 71 9.53 -9.16 4.56
N ALA A 72 9.99 -8.69 5.71
CA ALA A 72 10.90 -9.41 6.59
C ALA A 72 10.35 -9.45 8.02
N SER A 73 10.31 -10.62 8.64
CA SER A 73 10.00 -10.79 10.05
C SER A 73 11.27 -11.20 10.78
N ARG A 74 11.60 -10.45 11.84
CA ARG A 74 12.62 -10.82 12.81
C ARG A 74 11.95 -11.33 14.09
N SER A 75 12.42 -12.46 14.57
CA SER A 75 12.04 -13.03 15.87
C SER A 75 13.28 -13.29 16.70
N ASP A 76 13.28 -12.78 17.93
CA ASP A 76 14.32 -13.00 18.93
C ASP A 76 13.79 -13.99 19.98
N ASP A 77 14.57 -15.03 20.28
CA ASP A 77 14.19 -16.05 21.26
C ASP A 77 14.45 -15.64 22.72
N GLY A 78 14.94 -14.42 22.94
CA GLY A 78 15.32 -13.90 24.25
C GLY A 78 16.59 -14.51 24.84
N GLN A 79 17.24 -15.46 24.15
CA GLN A 79 18.49 -16.12 24.54
C GLN A 79 19.69 -15.61 23.74
N GLY A 80 19.48 -14.57 22.93
CA GLY A 80 20.48 -13.98 22.04
C GLY A 80 20.52 -14.62 20.64
N ASN A 81 19.57 -15.51 20.31
CA ASN A 81 19.41 -16.02 18.95
C ASN A 81 18.31 -15.22 18.26
N SER A 82 18.64 -14.66 17.09
CA SER A 82 17.68 -14.03 16.20
C SER A 82 17.50 -14.89 14.96
N SER A 83 16.25 -15.02 14.52
CA SER A 83 15.90 -15.65 13.26
C SER A 83 15.17 -14.62 12.40
N GLU A 84 15.50 -14.62 11.11
CA GLU A 84 14.91 -13.74 10.13
C GLU A 84 14.29 -14.59 9.02
N LEU A 85 13.05 -14.27 8.68
CA LEU A 85 12.35 -14.81 7.53
C LEU A 85 12.01 -13.64 6.63
N SER A 86 12.35 -13.71 5.36
CA SER A 86 11.93 -12.70 4.40
C SER A 86 11.46 -13.32 3.09
N ALA A 87 10.64 -12.56 2.37
CA ALA A 87 10.19 -12.88 1.03
C ALA A 87 10.04 -11.59 0.24
N ALA A 88 10.43 -11.64 -1.03
CA ALA A 88 10.40 -10.48 -1.91
C ALA A 88 9.79 -10.82 -3.28
N GLY A 89 9.18 -9.82 -3.91
CA GLY A 89 8.64 -9.96 -5.25
C GLY A 89 8.12 -8.67 -5.83
N ALA A 90 8.05 -8.64 -7.17
CA ALA A 90 7.43 -7.55 -7.91
C ALA A 90 5.89 -7.64 -7.87
N ALA A 91 5.22 -6.64 -8.42
CA ALA A 91 3.76 -6.62 -8.57
C ALA A 91 3.21 -7.91 -9.21
N GLY A 92 2.09 -8.38 -8.68
CA GLY A 92 1.43 -9.65 -9.05
C GLY A 92 2.04 -10.90 -8.40
N LYS A 93 3.07 -10.78 -7.55
CA LYS A 93 3.65 -11.92 -6.83
C LYS A 93 2.99 -12.13 -5.47
N GLN A 94 2.85 -13.40 -5.12
CA GLN A 94 2.49 -13.83 -3.78
C GLN A 94 3.76 -14.13 -2.99
N LEU A 95 3.84 -13.59 -1.78
CA LEU A 95 4.91 -13.79 -0.81
C LEU A 95 4.35 -14.59 0.35
N VAL A 96 5.14 -15.53 0.89
CA VAL A 96 4.71 -16.37 2.02
C VAL A 96 5.77 -16.33 3.12
N LEU A 97 5.40 -15.82 4.30
CA LEU A 97 6.22 -15.92 5.52
C LEU A 97 5.45 -16.70 6.57
N ASN A 98 6.02 -17.81 7.06
CA ASN A 98 5.44 -18.58 8.18
C ASN A 98 3.93 -18.88 8.01
N SER A 99 3.52 -19.28 6.80
CA SER A 99 2.12 -19.54 6.41
C SER A 99 1.20 -18.32 6.28
N GLN A 100 1.70 -17.11 6.53
CA GLN A 100 1.01 -15.86 6.16
C GLN A 100 1.29 -15.54 4.69
N GLU A 101 0.21 -15.31 3.95
CA GLU A 101 0.29 -14.92 2.55
C GLU A 101 0.17 -13.39 2.41
N PHE A 102 0.97 -12.84 1.53
CA PHE A 102 0.92 -11.45 1.07
C PHE A 102 0.84 -11.44 -0.45
N THR A 103 0.08 -10.52 -1.03
CA THR A 103 0.12 -10.30 -2.48
C THR A 103 0.64 -8.90 -2.75
N VAL A 104 1.70 -8.78 -3.54
CA VAL A 104 2.18 -7.48 -4.03
C VAL A 104 1.22 -7.04 -5.13
N VAL A 105 0.38 -6.06 -4.86
CA VAL A 105 -0.63 -5.57 -5.80
C VAL A 105 0.01 -4.62 -6.81
N ALA A 106 0.82 -3.69 -6.33
CA ALA A 106 1.54 -2.72 -7.13
C ALA A 106 2.80 -2.25 -6.41
N VAL A 107 3.81 -1.81 -7.17
CA VAL A 107 5.00 -1.13 -6.67
C VAL A 107 5.27 0.03 -7.61
N LEU A 108 5.46 1.22 -7.05
CA LEU A 108 5.71 2.42 -7.82
C LEU A 108 6.46 3.45 -6.97
N GLY A 109 7.57 3.98 -7.48
CA GLY A 109 8.21 5.16 -6.90
C GLY A 109 8.67 5.01 -5.44
N GLY A 110 9.00 3.79 -5.00
CA GLY A 110 9.40 3.49 -3.61
C GLY A 110 8.24 3.24 -2.66
N GLN A 111 7.02 3.21 -3.17
CA GLN A 111 5.80 2.86 -2.46
C GLN A 111 5.24 1.55 -3.04
N GLY A 112 4.49 0.81 -2.24
CA GLY A 112 3.89 -0.45 -2.63
C GLY A 112 2.49 -0.61 -2.08
N VAL A 113 1.67 -1.36 -2.80
CA VAL A 113 0.37 -1.82 -2.29
C VAL A 113 0.46 -3.31 -2.04
N LEU A 114 0.20 -3.70 -0.79
CA LEU A 114 0.25 -5.07 -0.33
C LEU A 114 -1.15 -5.52 0.08
N ARG A 115 -1.60 -6.67 -0.39
CA ARG A 115 -2.77 -7.33 0.20
C ARG A 115 -2.29 -8.27 1.30
N VAL A 116 -2.87 -8.14 2.49
CA VAL A 116 -2.54 -8.96 3.66
C VAL A 116 -3.65 -9.98 3.87
N GLY A 117 -3.32 -11.28 3.80
CA GLY A 117 -4.28 -12.37 3.94
C GLY A 117 -4.69 -13.02 2.62
N SER A 118 -5.40 -14.15 2.73
CA SER A 118 -5.96 -14.94 1.62
C SER A 118 -7.44 -15.19 1.80
#